data_AF-A0A1V6I4U4-F1
#
_entry.id   AF-A0A1V6I4U4-F1
#
_cell.length_a   1.000
_cell.length_b   1.000
_cell.length_c   1.000
_cell.angle_alpha   90.00
_cell.angle_beta   90.00
_cell.angle_gamma   90.00
#
_symmetry.space_group_name_H-M   'P 1'
#
loop_
_entity.id
_entity.type
_entity.pdbx_description
1 polymer ?
#
loop_
_entity_poly.entity_id
_entity_poly.type
_entity_poly.pdbx_seq_one_letter_code
_entity_poly.pdbx_strand_id
1 'polypeptide(L)'
;MNNLYFYSNPLIDIGLKKVKENIKIIASDNDFKQCVSILKWTFYNFLYLKEDENYNNDYALEIINYAKINKLRVNCLCHAIVMNELLLSYGYKSRKIFCFNDDYMPKNNHVLVEAYIDSMKKWVVFDPTANSYFTDGNKVPLSLKELSKLFSENRIPNIAYSKTLKIDNLHKILDYNEDNYIKYLNSVMYKFLSCSTQHTKYFLKEEVYYLLVSESDYIGIDYIVWETGKKCKAKIIKNEELFWR
;
A
#
# COMPACT_ATOMS: atom_id res chain seq x y z
N MET A 1 -2.99 -25.28 -7.56
CA MET A 1 -3.63 -23.96 -7.78
C MET A 1 -2.55 -22.90 -7.66
N ASN A 2 -2.25 -22.18 -8.75
CA ASN A 2 -1.24 -21.13 -8.74
C ASN A 2 -1.77 -19.94 -7.93
N ASN A 3 -1.06 -19.54 -6.87
CA ASN A 3 -1.37 -18.29 -6.15
C ASN A 3 -1.31 -17.13 -7.16
N LEU A 4 -2.36 -16.32 -7.23
CA LEU A 4 -2.46 -15.21 -8.20
C LEU A 4 -1.41 -14.12 -7.96
N TYR A 5 -0.91 -14.02 -6.72
CA TYR A 5 0.09 -13.05 -6.31
C TYR A 5 1.41 -13.76 -6.00
N PHE A 6 2.43 -13.39 -6.75
CA PHE A 6 3.82 -13.74 -6.51
C PHE A 6 4.56 -12.48 -6.08
N TYR A 7 5.39 -12.59 -5.06
CA TYR A 7 6.30 -11.53 -4.66
C TYR A 7 7.71 -11.92 -5.11
N SER A 8 8.48 -10.96 -5.64
CA SER A 8 9.86 -11.22 -6.04
C SER A 8 10.70 -11.53 -4.81
N ASN A 9 11.60 -12.49 -4.95
CA ASN A 9 12.57 -12.80 -3.91
C ASN A 9 13.71 -11.77 -3.99
N PRO A 10 14.14 -11.15 -2.87
CA PRO A 10 15.28 -10.23 -2.86
C PRO A 10 16.58 -10.83 -3.41
N LEU A 11 16.69 -12.17 -3.51
CA LEU A 11 17.83 -12.86 -4.13
C LEU A 11 17.85 -12.74 -5.66
N ILE A 12 16.71 -12.48 -6.30
CA ILE A 12 16.56 -12.46 -7.76
C ILE A 12 16.33 -11.03 -8.26
N ASP A 13 15.63 -10.21 -7.48
CA ASP A 13 15.39 -8.81 -7.81
C ASP A 13 16.54 -7.91 -7.30
N ILE A 14 17.43 -7.51 -8.22
CA ILE A 14 18.59 -6.67 -7.90
C ILE A 14 18.21 -5.32 -7.31
N GLY A 15 17.02 -4.79 -7.63
CA GLY A 15 16.52 -3.55 -7.04
C GLY A 15 16.21 -3.73 -5.55
N LEU A 16 15.54 -4.82 -5.19
CA LEU A 16 15.29 -5.14 -3.77
C LEU A 16 16.59 -5.34 -2.99
N LYS A 17 17.59 -5.99 -3.60
CA LYS A 17 18.92 -6.12 -2.98
C LYS A 17 19.53 -4.75 -2.67
N LYS A 18 19.50 -3.82 -3.63
CA LYS A 18 19.98 -2.44 -3.44
C LYS A 18 19.18 -1.71 -2.37
N VAL A 19 17.86 -1.86 -2.33
CA VAL A 19 17.01 -1.29 -1.26
C VAL A 19 17.47 -1.79 0.11
N LYS A 20 17.66 -3.10 0.27
CA LYS A 20 18.13 -3.71 1.53
C LYS A 20 19.54 -3.27 1.94
N GLU A 21 20.42 -3.05 0.98
CA GLU A 21 21.79 -2.59 1.21
C GLU A 21 21.83 -1.13 1.68
N ASN A 22 21.03 -0.26 1.07
CA ASN A 22 21.03 1.18 1.33
C ASN A 22 20.13 1.59 2.50
N ILE A 23 19.12 0.80 2.86
CA ILE A 23 18.16 1.13 3.93
C ILE A 23 18.16 0.06 5.02
N LYS A 24 18.69 0.45 6.18
CA LYS A 24 18.74 -0.40 7.38
C LYS A 24 17.68 0.03 8.39
N ILE A 25 16.79 -0.88 8.70
CA ILE A 25 15.75 -0.77 9.73
C ILE A 25 16.07 -1.87 10.75
N ILE A 26 16.19 -1.46 12.01
CA ILE A 26 16.54 -2.36 13.11
C ILE A 26 15.48 -3.47 13.20
N ALA A 27 15.94 -4.69 13.43
CA ALA A 27 15.07 -5.84 13.60
C ALA A 27 14.22 -5.69 14.87
N SER A 28 12.93 -5.98 14.75
CA SER A 28 11.98 -6.09 15.85
C SER A 28 11.87 -7.55 16.31
N ASP A 29 11.25 -7.75 17.48
CA ASP A 29 11.08 -9.06 18.12
C ASP A 29 10.03 -9.97 17.45
N ASN A 30 9.17 -9.42 16.59
CA ASN A 30 8.28 -10.21 15.73
C ASN A 30 8.02 -9.53 14.38
N ASP A 31 7.51 -10.31 13.43
CA ASP A 31 7.18 -9.90 12.06
C ASP A 31 6.19 -8.74 11.97
N PHE A 32 5.13 -8.74 12.79
CA PHE A 32 4.18 -7.63 12.83
C PHE A 32 4.86 -6.33 13.26
N LYS A 33 5.63 -6.35 14.37
CA LYS A 33 6.38 -5.17 14.83
C LYS A 33 7.46 -4.77 13.83
N GLN A 34 8.03 -5.70 13.07
CA GLN A 34 8.94 -5.34 11.98
C GLN A 34 8.21 -4.57 10.87
N CYS A 35 7.03 -5.04 10.44
CA CYS A 35 6.21 -4.34 9.45
C CYS A 35 5.81 -2.95 9.94
N VAL A 36 5.44 -2.80 11.22
CA VAL A 36 5.13 -1.50 11.86
C VAL A 36 6.36 -0.59 11.94
N SER A 37 7.56 -1.13 12.16
CA SER A 37 8.81 -0.36 12.08
C SER A 37 9.10 0.14 10.67
N ILE A 38 8.82 -0.67 9.65
CA ILE A 38 8.95 -0.30 8.23
C ILE A 38 7.93 0.78 7.86
N LEU A 39 6.66 0.60 8.23
CA LEU A 39 5.60 1.61 8.10
C LEU A 39 6.06 2.96 8.63
N LYS A 40 6.53 2.96 9.88
CA LYS A 40 7.01 4.14 10.57
C LYS A 40 8.18 4.80 9.85
N TRP A 41 9.17 4.00 9.46
CA TRP A 41 10.34 4.48 8.74
C TRP A 41 9.94 5.16 7.42
N THR A 42 9.05 4.54 6.65
CA THR A 42 8.56 5.10 5.39
C THR A 42 7.91 6.46 5.60
N PHE A 43 6.93 6.56 6.51
CA PHE A 43 6.22 7.80 6.77
C PHE A 43 7.17 8.96 7.14
N TYR A 44 8.12 8.73 8.06
CA TYR A 44 9.04 9.78 8.49
C TYR A 44 10.03 10.22 7.41
N ASN A 45 10.31 9.41 6.38
CA ASN A 45 11.17 9.83 5.26
C ASN A 45 10.48 10.84 4.33
N PHE A 46 9.16 11.01 4.43
CA PHE A 46 8.36 11.91 3.60
C PHE A 46 7.65 13.00 4.41
N LEU A 47 7.96 13.12 5.70
CA LEU A 47 7.37 14.12 6.58
C LEU A 47 7.97 15.51 6.31
N TYR A 48 7.45 16.16 5.28
CA TYR A 48 7.76 17.53 4.91
C TYR A 48 6.49 18.38 4.82
N LEU A 49 6.62 19.70 4.99
CA LEU A 49 5.48 20.64 4.95
C LEU A 49 4.98 20.89 3.53
N LYS A 50 5.89 20.92 2.57
CA LYS A 50 5.57 21.09 1.15
C LYS A 50 5.32 19.74 0.54
N GLU A 51 4.37 19.68 -0.37
CA GLU A 51 4.00 18.45 -1.06
C GLU A 51 4.14 18.58 -2.58
N ASP A 52 4.33 17.43 -3.20
CA ASP A 52 4.22 17.23 -4.64
C ASP A 52 3.42 15.95 -4.87
N GLU A 53 2.11 16.14 -5.06
CA GLU A 53 1.16 15.05 -5.26
C GLU A 53 1.27 14.43 -6.65
N ASN A 54 1.90 15.13 -7.61
CA ASN A 54 2.01 14.69 -8.99
C ASN A 54 3.31 13.91 -9.27
N TYR A 55 4.25 13.88 -8.31
CA TYR A 55 5.48 13.12 -8.47
C TYR A 55 5.20 11.63 -8.57
N ASN A 56 5.67 11.01 -9.65
CA ASN A 56 5.50 9.59 -9.92
C ASN A 56 6.84 8.95 -10.29
N ASN A 57 7.18 7.88 -9.59
CA ASN A 57 8.32 7.00 -9.88
C ASN A 57 7.97 5.59 -9.39
N ASP A 58 8.60 4.56 -9.96
CA ASP A 58 8.34 3.15 -9.70
C ASP A 58 9.45 2.45 -8.90
N TYR A 59 10.34 3.21 -8.23
CA TYR A 59 11.44 2.66 -7.44
C TYR A 59 11.74 3.42 -6.14
N ALA A 60 11.85 2.71 -5.02
CA ALA A 60 11.92 3.30 -3.68
C ALA A 60 13.12 4.25 -3.48
N LEU A 61 14.33 3.87 -3.92
CA LEU A 61 15.52 4.70 -3.69
C LEU A 61 15.45 6.03 -4.43
N GLU A 62 14.83 6.06 -5.62
CA GLU A 62 14.66 7.29 -6.40
C GLU A 62 13.63 8.20 -5.77
N ILE A 63 12.50 7.65 -5.33
CA ILE A 63 11.45 8.38 -4.60
C ILE A 63 12.04 9.02 -3.33
N ILE A 64 12.79 8.25 -2.54
CA ILE A 64 13.41 8.74 -1.31
C ILE A 64 14.43 9.86 -1.61
N ASN A 65 15.26 9.68 -2.64
CA ASN A 65 16.24 10.67 -3.03
C ASN A 65 15.58 11.98 -3.48
N TYR A 66 14.53 11.88 -4.31
CA TYR A 66 13.74 13.03 -4.76
C TYR A 66 13.15 13.81 -3.58
N ALA A 67 12.44 13.12 -2.69
CA ALA A 67 11.81 13.73 -1.52
C ALA A 67 12.83 14.43 -0.62
N LYS A 68 14.00 13.81 -0.38
CA LYS A 68 15.06 14.37 0.47
C LYS A 68 15.72 15.60 -0.12
N ILE A 69 16.07 15.56 -1.40
CA ILE A 69 16.73 16.69 -2.09
C ILE A 69 15.80 17.90 -2.12
N ASN A 70 14.53 17.68 -2.46
CA ASN A 70 13.56 18.76 -2.63
C ASN A 70 12.83 19.15 -1.35
N LYS A 71 12.95 18.35 -0.27
CA LYS A 71 12.22 18.48 0.99
C LYS A 71 10.71 18.49 0.77
N LEU A 72 10.22 17.49 0.03
CA LEU A 72 8.83 17.35 -0.38
C LEU A 72 8.21 16.06 0.16
N ARG A 73 6.96 16.16 0.63
CA ARG A 73 6.06 15.04 0.83
C ARG A 73 5.55 14.58 -0.54
N VAL A 74 5.50 13.26 -0.75
CA VAL A 74 5.06 12.64 -2.01
C VAL A 74 3.70 11.97 -1.83
N ASN A 75 3.04 11.60 -2.93
CA ASN A 75 1.71 10.98 -2.91
C ASN A 75 1.66 9.58 -2.27
N CYS A 76 0.44 9.05 -2.11
CA CYS A 76 0.17 7.74 -1.52
C CYS A 76 0.80 6.58 -2.30
N LEU A 77 0.86 6.67 -3.64
CA LEU A 77 1.50 5.68 -4.49
C LEU A 77 3.01 5.57 -4.17
N CYS A 78 3.70 6.71 -4.06
CA CYS A 78 5.11 6.75 -3.70
C CYS A 78 5.37 6.15 -2.31
N HIS A 79 4.53 6.50 -1.32
CA HIS A 79 4.58 5.89 0.01
C HIS A 79 4.40 4.37 -0.03
N ALA A 80 3.40 3.89 -0.79
CA ALA A 80 3.11 2.48 -0.93
C ALA A 80 4.24 1.71 -1.65
N ILE A 81 4.84 2.28 -2.70
CA ILE A 81 5.99 1.68 -3.40
C ILE A 81 7.16 1.52 -2.44
N VAL A 82 7.51 2.58 -1.70
CA VAL A 82 8.65 2.56 -0.77
C VAL A 82 8.44 1.55 0.35
N MET A 83 7.28 1.54 0.98
CA MET A 83 6.97 0.56 2.02
C MET A 83 6.97 -0.87 1.47
N ASN A 84 6.34 -1.10 0.31
CA ASN A 84 6.25 -2.43 -0.27
C ASN A 84 7.62 -2.98 -0.68
N GLU A 85 8.46 -2.19 -1.36
CA GLU A 85 9.82 -2.63 -1.72
C GLU A 85 10.68 -2.87 -0.48
N LEU A 86 10.52 -2.08 0.59
CA LEU A 86 11.19 -2.36 1.86
C LEU A 86 10.73 -3.69 2.45
N LEU A 87 9.44 -3.95 2.55
CA LEU A 87 8.91 -5.24 3.04
C LEU A 87 9.46 -6.42 2.24
N LEU A 88 9.37 -6.35 0.91
CA LEU A 88 9.91 -7.37 0.01
C LEU A 88 11.42 -7.57 0.20
N SER A 89 12.18 -6.48 0.35
CA SER A 89 13.64 -6.54 0.57
C SER A 89 14.04 -7.16 1.91
N TYR A 90 13.12 -7.19 2.89
CA TYR A 90 13.28 -7.88 4.17
C TYR A 90 12.70 -9.30 4.15
N GLY A 91 12.17 -9.75 3.00
CA GLY A 91 11.65 -11.11 2.79
C GLY A 91 10.17 -11.29 3.17
N TYR A 92 9.44 -10.21 3.47
CA TYR A 92 8.02 -10.29 3.75
C TYR A 92 7.21 -10.45 2.47
N LYS A 93 6.14 -11.25 2.53
CA LYS A 93 5.14 -11.27 1.47
C LYS A 93 4.34 -9.98 1.59
N SER A 94 4.43 -9.12 0.60
CA SER A 94 3.67 -7.86 0.59
C SER A 94 3.21 -7.50 -0.81
N ARG A 95 2.17 -6.67 -0.86
CA ARG A 95 1.65 -6.11 -2.11
C ARG A 95 1.10 -4.71 -1.89
N LYS A 96 1.31 -3.85 -2.89
CA LYS A 96 0.55 -2.60 -3.02
C LYS A 96 -0.81 -2.87 -3.66
N ILE A 97 -1.85 -2.19 -3.18
CA ILE A 97 -3.22 -2.33 -3.67
C ILE A 97 -3.78 -0.93 -3.88
N PHE A 98 -4.24 -0.68 -5.10
CA PHE A 98 -4.99 0.53 -5.41
C PHE A 98 -6.45 0.28 -5.05
N CYS A 99 -7.00 1.17 -4.24
CA CYS A 99 -8.38 1.19 -3.80
C CYS A 99 -9.07 2.32 -4.55
N PHE A 100 -10.19 2.02 -5.19
CA PHE A 100 -10.96 3.00 -5.95
C PHE A 100 -12.38 3.10 -5.39
N ASN A 101 -12.94 4.29 -5.55
CA ASN A 101 -14.35 4.50 -5.37
C ASN A 101 -15.17 3.73 -6.43
N ASP A 102 -16.48 3.75 -6.28
CA ASP A 102 -17.37 3.07 -7.22
C ASP A 102 -17.57 3.85 -8.53
N ASP A 103 -16.96 5.03 -8.68
CA ASP A 103 -17.08 5.81 -9.91
C ASP A 103 -16.41 5.10 -11.10
N TYR A 104 -16.89 5.45 -12.29
CA TYR A 104 -16.35 4.96 -13.57
C TYR A 104 -15.00 5.60 -13.93
N MET A 105 -14.63 6.73 -13.31
CA MET A 105 -13.41 7.48 -13.61
C MET A 105 -12.38 7.27 -12.49
N PRO A 106 -11.16 6.77 -12.79
CA PRO A 106 -10.14 6.43 -11.78
C PRO A 106 -9.42 7.67 -11.23
N LYS A 107 -10.12 8.78 -11.00
CA LYS A 107 -9.54 10.05 -10.55
C LYS A 107 -9.35 10.15 -9.04
N ASN A 108 -10.06 9.32 -8.27
CA ASN A 108 -9.94 9.32 -6.82
C ASN A 108 -9.61 7.90 -6.36
N ASN A 109 -8.33 7.67 -6.08
CA ASN A 109 -7.83 6.39 -5.59
C ASN A 109 -6.98 6.59 -4.35
N HIS A 110 -6.77 5.50 -3.63
CA HIS A 110 -5.80 5.44 -2.55
C HIS A 110 -4.97 4.18 -2.66
N VAL A 111 -3.68 4.25 -2.36
CA VAL A 111 -2.79 3.10 -2.47
C VAL A 111 -2.33 2.67 -1.10
N LEU A 112 -2.72 1.46 -0.72
CA LEU A 112 -2.39 0.83 0.56
C LEU A 112 -1.42 -0.33 0.36
N VAL A 113 -0.82 -0.80 1.46
CA VAL A 113 0.09 -1.95 1.43
C VAL A 113 -0.45 -3.04 2.35
N GLU A 114 -0.56 -4.26 1.83
CA GLU A 114 -0.79 -5.45 2.65
C GLU A 114 0.51 -6.22 2.84
N ALA A 115 0.74 -6.73 4.04
CA ALA A 115 1.81 -7.69 4.34
C ALA A 115 1.23 -8.92 5.05
N TYR A 116 1.72 -10.11 4.67
CA TYR A 116 1.36 -11.35 5.36
C TYR A 116 2.19 -11.48 6.62
N ILE A 117 1.51 -11.55 7.75
CA ILE A 117 2.10 -11.71 9.08
C ILE A 117 2.04 -13.20 9.42
N ASP A 118 3.18 -13.88 9.35
CA ASP A 118 3.29 -15.32 9.58
C ASP A 118 2.88 -15.70 11.00
N SER A 119 3.23 -14.90 12.01
CA SER A 119 2.85 -15.14 13.41
C SER A 119 1.34 -15.09 13.65
N MET A 120 0.60 -14.36 12.81
CA MET A 120 -0.86 -14.26 12.83
C MET A 120 -1.54 -15.13 11.76
N LYS A 121 -0.76 -15.72 10.85
CA LYS A 121 -1.22 -16.43 9.65
C LYS A 121 -2.22 -15.61 8.83
N LYS A 122 -2.01 -14.30 8.72
CA LYS A 122 -3.00 -13.37 8.21
C LYS A 122 -2.38 -12.18 7.48
N TRP A 123 -3.05 -11.69 6.44
CA TRP A 123 -2.73 -10.41 5.80
C TRP A 123 -3.15 -9.23 6.68
N VAL A 124 -2.28 -8.23 6.81
CA VAL A 124 -2.57 -6.99 7.52
C VAL A 124 -2.36 -5.80 6.59
N VAL A 125 -3.31 -4.88 6.57
CA VAL A 125 -3.24 -3.65 5.79
C VAL A 125 -2.61 -2.50 6.58
N PHE A 126 -1.75 -1.77 5.91
CA PHE A 126 -1.02 -0.61 6.42
C PHE A 126 -1.20 0.57 5.47
N ASP A 127 -1.34 1.77 6.05
CA ASP A 127 -1.30 3.04 5.32
C ASP A 127 0.02 3.79 5.64
N PRO A 128 1.01 3.74 4.74
CA PRO A 128 2.27 4.48 4.91
C PRO A 128 2.13 5.99 4.80
N THR A 129 1.06 6.50 4.20
CA THR A 129 0.78 7.95 4.09
C THR A 129 0.30 8.51 5.42
N ALA A 130 -0.42 7.71 6.21
CA ALA A 130 -1.01 8.10 7.49
C ALA A 130 -0.26 7.51 8.71
N ASN A 131 0.85 6.79 8.51
CA ASN A 131 1.57 6.07 9.57
C ASN A 131 0.66 5.14 10.40
N SER A 132 -0.30 4.49 9.75
CA SER A 132 -1.37 3.77 10.45
C SER A 132 -1.60 2.36 9.93
N TYR A 133 -2.25 1.57 10.77
CA TYR A 133 -2.93 0.32 10.42
C TYR A 133 -4.28 0.30 11.13
N PHE A 134 -5.14 -0.65 10.78
CA PHE A 134 -6.51 -0.69 11.26
C PHE A 134 -6.75 -1.93 12.11
N THR A 135 -7.61 -1.80 13.12
CA THR A 135 -7.97 -2.89 14.02
C THR A 135 -9.48 -3.00 14.20
N ASP A 136 -9.96 -4.19 14.56
CA ASP A 136 -11.33 -4.38 15.01
C ASP A 136 -11.55 -3.85 16.44
N GLY A 137 -12.75 -4.07 17.00
CA GLY A 137 -13.10 -3.71 18.37
C GLY A 137 -12.25 -4.42 19.44
N ASN A 138 -11.62 -5.55 19.11
CA ASN A 138 -10.74 -6.32 19.99
C ASN A 138 -9.25 -5.98 19.80
N LYS A 139 -8.94 -4.91 19.04
CA LYS A 139 -7.57 -4.48 18.70
C LYS A 139 -6.79 -5.48 17.84
N VAL A 140 -7.48 -6.37 17.12
CA VAL A 140 -6.85 -7.30 16.18
C VAL A 140 -6.61 -6.59 14.85
N PRO A 141 -5.39 -6.58 14.30
CA PRO A 141 -5.10 -5.98 13.00
C PRO A 141 -5.96 -6.56 11.86
N LEU A 142 -6.43 -5.69 10.99
CA LEU A 142 -7.29 -6.02 9.86
C LEU A 142 -6.48 -6.22 8.58
N SER A 143 -6.96 -7.10 7.72
CA SER A 143 -6.66 -7.12 6.28
C SER A 143 -7.47 -6.04 5.56
N LEU A 144 -7.11 -5.75 4.30
CA LEU A 144 -7.88 -4.81 3.48
C LEU A 144 -9.30 -5.34 3.19
N LYS A 145 -9.44 -6.67 3.01
CA LYS A 145 -10.75 -7.32 2.86
C LYS A 145 -11.65 -7.05 4.06
N GLU A 146 -11.12 -7.24 5.27
CA GLU A 146 -11.91 -7.04 6.50
C GLU A 146 -12.21 -5.56 6.72
N LEU A 147 -11.27 -4.67 6.42
CA LEU A 147 -11.48 -3.23 6.47
C LEU A 147 -12.62 -2.79 5.54
N SER A 148 -12.59 -3.22 4.28
CA SER A 148 -13.66 -2.98 3.30
C SER A 148 -14.99 -3.57 3.77
N LYS A 149 -14.98 -4.77 4.35
CA LYS A 149 -16.19 -5.39 4.91
C LYS A 149 -16.80 -4.56 6.04
N LEU A 150 -15.99 -4.04 6.97
CA LEU A 150 -16.49 -3.16 8.04
C LEU A 150 -17.20 -1.94 7.47
N PHE A 151 -16.60 -1.28 6.48
CA PHE A 151 -17.20 -0.15 5.80
C PHE A 151 -18.53 -0.50 5.13
N SER A 152 -18.61 -1.63 4.43
CA SER A 152 -19.86 -2.11 3.82
C SER A 152 -20.96 -2.41 4.84
N GLU A 153 -20.59 -2.75 6.07
CA GLU A 153 -21.50 -2.97 7.20
C GLU A 153 -21.83 -1.68 7.99
N ASN A 154 -21.39 -0.51 7.51
CA ASN A 154 -21.48 0.78 8.22
C ASN A 154 -20.80 0.77 9.60
N ARG A 155 -19.72 0.00 9.74
CA ARG A 155 -18.91 -0.09 10.96
C ARG A 155 -17.60 0.66 10.78
N ILE A 156 -17.21 1.39 11.82
CA ILE A 156 -15.98 2.19 11.81
C ILE A 156 -14.84 1.35 12.41
N PRO A 157 -13.70 1.20 11.72
CA PRO A 157 -12.52 0.53 12.26
C PRO A 157 -11.82 1.41 13.31
N ASN A 158 -11.04 0.80 14.20
CA ASN A 158 -10.12 1.55 15.05
C ASN A 158 -8.83 1.83 14.28
N ILE A 159 -8.33 3.08 14.32
CA ILE A 159 -7.03 3.42 13.73
C ILE A 159 -5.93 3.28 14.78
N ALA A 160 -4.88 2.57 14.43
CA ALA A 160 -3.69 2.42 15.25
C ALA A 160 -2.49 3.06 14.56
N TYR A 161 -1.93 4.12 15.17
CA TYR A 161 -0.74 4.80 14.67
C TYR A 161 0.54 4.19 15.25
N SER A 162 1.60 4.12 14.44
CA SER A 162 2.93 3.73 14.92
C SER A 162 3.56 4.86 15.75
N LYS A 163 3.30 4.88 17.06
CA LYS A 163 3.68 5.99 17.96
C LYS A 163 5.18 6.04 18.22
N THR A 164 5.87 7.13 17.83
CA THR A 164 7.09 7.60 18.53
C THR A 164 7.47 9.09 18.34
N LEU A 165 6.51 9.99 18.12
CA LEU A 165 6.71 11.44 18.34
C LEU A 165 5.43 12.01 18.93
N LYS A 166 5.50 13.13 19.65
CA LYS A 166 4.33 13.83 20.24
C LYS A 166 3.30 14.10 19.14
N ILE A 167 2.33 13.20 19.01
CA ILE A 167 1.30 13.12 17.98
C ILE A 167 0.51 14.43 17.86
N ASP A 168 0.36 15.15 18.97
CA ASP A 168 -0.38 16.40 19.07
C ASP A 168 0.21 17.55 18.22
N ASN A 169 1.51 17.51 17.91
CA ASN A 169 2.13 18.50 17.02
C ASN A 169 2.04 18.09 15.54
N LEU A 170 1.96 16.79 15.24
CA LEU A 170 2.02 16.29 13.87
C LEU A 170 0.68 16.44 13.13
N HIS A 171 -0.43 16.14 13.81
CA HIS A 171 -1.77 16.33 13.23
C HIS A 171 -2.08 17.81 12.98
N LYS A 172 -1.54 18.72 13.80
CA LYS A 172 -1.60 20.17 13.58
C LYS A 172 -0.73 20.63 12.40
N ILE A 173 0.41 19.98 12.18
CA ILE A 173 1.31 20.28 11.07
C ILE A 173 0.75 19.81 9.72
N LEU A 174 0.02 18.69 9.70
CA LEU A 174 -0.50 18.07 8.48
C LEU A 174 -2.01 18.30 8.27
N ASP A 175 -2.64 19.15 9.09
CA ASP A 175 -4.10 19.42 9.12
C ASP A 175 -4.95 18.14 9.08
N TYR A 176 -4.55 17.15 9.87
CA TYR A 176 -5.16 15.83 9.83
C TYR A 176 -6.39 15.75 10.73
N ASN A 177 -7.52 15.35 10.16
CA ASN A 177 -8.77 15.06 10.86
C ASN A 177 -9.15 13.58 10.65
N GLU A 178 -9.27 12.84 11.75
CA GLU A 178 -9.53 11.39 11.73
C GLU A 178 -10.88 11.04 11.09
N ASP A 179 -11.94 11.81 11.37
CA ASP A 179 -13.27 11.57 10.78
C ASP A 179 -13.25 11.80 9.26
N ASN A 180 -12.54 12.83 8.80
CA ASN A 180 -12.37 13.10 7.37
C ASN A 180 -11.57 11.99 6.68
N TYR A 181 -10.53 11.49 7.34
CA TYR A 181 -9.73 10.38 6.83
C TYR A 181 -10.53 9.07 6.76
N ILE A 182 -11.32 8.74 7.78
CA ILE A 182 -12.23 7.58 7.75
C ILE A 182 -13.28 7.72 6.65
N LYS A 183 -13.87 8.90 6.48
CA LYS A 183 -14.81 9.18 5.38
C LYS A 183 -14.15 9.02 4.01
N TYR A 184 -12.94 9.53 3.85
CA TYR A 184 -12.15 9.38 2.63
C TYR A 184 -11.84 7.91 2.33
N LEU A 185 -11.35 7.16 3.33
CA LEU A 185 -11.09 5.72 3.17
C LEU A 185 -12.37 4.98 2.77
N ASN A 186 -13.49 5.23 3.47
CA ASN A 186 -14.77 4.61 3.13
C ASN A 186 -15.18 4.89 1.68
N SER A 187 -14.92 6.09 1.16
CA SER A 187 -15.30 6.44 -0.21
C SER A 187 -14.51 5.70 -1.29
N VAL A 188 -13.33 5.15 -0.97
CA VAL A 188 -12.44 4.46 -1.93
C VAL A 188 -12.34 2.93 -1.73
N MET A 189 -13.21 2.33 -0.90
CA MET A 189 -13.13 0.91 -0.50
C MET A 189 -14.06 -0.03 -1.29
N TYR A 190 -14.26 0.25 -2.58
CA TYR A 190 -15.23 -0.47 -3.43
C TYR A 190 -14.57 -1.38 -4.46
N LYS A 191 -13.49 -0.93 -5.11
CA LYS A 191 -12.78 -1.69 -6.14
C LYS A 191 -11.30 -1.78 -5.80
N PHE A 192 -10.69 -2.93 -6.07
CA PHE A 192 -9.31 -3.19 -5.67
C PHE A 192 -8.48 -3.68 -6.85
N LEU A 193 -7.36 -3.02 -7.10
CA LEU A 193 -6.43 -3.39 -8.17
C LEU A 193 -5.07 -3.73 -7.56
N SER A 194 -4.51 -4.86 -7.94
CA SER A 194 -3.12 -5.19 -7.58
C SER A 194 -2.42 -5.94 -8.71
N CYS A 195 -1.12 -5.70 -8.84
CA CYS A 195 -0.29 -6.48 -9.74
C CYS A 195 -0.11 -7.89 -9.19
N SER A 196 -0.26 -8.89 -10.07
CA SER A 196 0.04 -10.30 -9.75
C SER A 196 1.50 -10.54 -9.39
N THR A 197 2.39 -9.63 -9.74
CA THR A 197 3.81 -9.71 -9.40
C THR A 197 4.28 -8.44 -8.72
N GLN A 198 4.83 -8.58 -7.52
CA GLN A 198 5.37 -7.46 -6.76
C GLN A 198 6.88 -7.46 -6.87
N HIS A 199 7.45 -6.42 -7.47
CA HIS A 199 8.88 -6.32 -7.76
C HIS A 199 9.27 -4.85 -8.00
N THR A 200 10.57 -4.59 -8.08
CA THR A 200 11.10 -3.30 -8.52
C THR A 200 11.08 -3.20 -10.04
N LYS A 201 11.30 -1.99 -10.57
CA LYS A 201 11.50 -1.77 -12.02
C LYS A 201 12.66 -2.54 -12.65
N TYR A 202 13.61 -3.04 -11.84
CA TYR A 202 14.77 -3.79 -12.33
C TYR A 202 14.48 -5.28 -12.55
N PHE A 203 13.33 -5.76 -12.10
CA PHE A 203 12.89 -7.12 -12.38
C PHE A 203 12.02 -7.13 -13.64
N LEU A 204 12.61 -7.58 -14.75
CA LEU A 204 11.98 -7.60 -16.06
C LEU A 204 10.95 -8.73 -16.16
N LYS A 205 9.77 -8.52 -15.58
CA LYS A 205 8.61 -9.40 -15.73
C LYS A 205 7.42 -8.61 -16.25
N GLU A 206 6.64 -9.23 -17.11
CA GLU A 206 5.39 -8.64 -17.56
C GLU A 206 4.43 -8.46 -16.38
N GLU A 207 3.97 -7.22 -16.18
CA GLU A 207 2.99 -6.89 -15.15
C GLU A 207 1.58 -7.22 -15.65
N VAL A 208 0.87 -8.05 -14.88
CA VAL A 208 -0.56 -8.31 -15.08
C VAL A 208 -1.29 -7.87 -13.83
N TYR A 209 -2.18 -6.90 -13.98
CA TYR A 209 -3.01 -6.38 -12.91
C TYR A 209 -4.35 -7.12 -12.86
N TYR A 210 -4.83 -7.37 -11.65
CA TYR A 210 -6.16 -7.93 -11.41
C TYR A 210 -7.01 -6.88 -10.72
N LEU A 211 -8.17 -6.58 -11.30
CA LEU A 211 -9.17 -5.66 -10.76
C LEU A 211 -10.32 -6.49 -10.17
N LEU A 212 -10.45 -6.45 -8.84
CA LEU A 212 -11.60 -6.98 -8.12
C LEU A 212 -12.74 -5.96 -8.18
N VAL A 213 -13.88 -6.42 -8.69
CA VAL A 213 -15.15 -5.68 -8.77
C VAL A 213 -16.27 -6.53 -8.19
N SER A 214 -17.20 -5.90 -7.47
CA SER A 214 -18.35 -6.54 -6.84
C SER A 214 -19.50 -6.80 -7.83
N GLU A 215 -19.67 -5.98 -8.87
CA GLU A 215 -20.83 -6.02 -9.77
C GLU A 215 -20.55 -6.41 -11.22
N SER A 216 -21.62 -6.78 -11.93
CA SER A 216 -21.66 -7.37 -13.26
C SER A 216 -21.31 -6.42 -14.41
N ASP A 217 -21.26 -5.12 -14.17
CA ASP A 217 -21.40 -4.12 -15.22
C ASP A 217 -20.06 -3.67 -15.82
N TYR A 218 -18.94 -4.23 -15.34
CA TYR A 218 -17.64 -4.03 -15.98
C TYR A 218 -17.48 -4.93 -17.20
N ILE A 219 -17.60 -4.33 -18.37
CA ILE A 219 -17.26 -4.94 -19.65
C ILE A 219 -15.74 -4.87 -19.84
N GLY A 220 -15.13 -6.05 -19.99
CA GLY A 220 -13.75 -6.32 -20.43
C GLY A 220 -12.73 -5.17 -20.34
N ILE A 221 -11.93 -5.15 -19.26
CA ILE A 221 -10.69 -4.38 -19.23
C ILE A 221 -9.54 -5.32 -19.59
N ASP A 222 -8.94 -5.13 -20.76
CA ASP A 222 -7.74 -5.87 -21.18
C ASP A 222 -6.45 -5.15 -20.77
N TYR A 223 -6.53 -3.84 -20.51
CA TYR A 223 -5.38 -3.01 -20.15
C TYR A 223 -5.75 -1.83 -19.28
N ILE A 224 -4.78 -1.36 -18.50
CA ILE A 224 -4.82 -0.08 -17.78
C ILE A 224 -3.78 0.84 -18.41
N VAL A 225 -4.13 2.11 -18.56
CA VAL A 225 -3.22 3.16 -18.97
C VAL A 225 -2.98 4.05 -17.76
N TRP A 226 -1.74 4.06 -17.28
CA TRP A 226 -1.33 4.97 -16.21
C TRP A 226 -1.18 6.38 -16.73
N GLU A 227 -1.21 7.39 -15.85
CA GLU A 227 -1.03 8.81 -16.22
C GLU A 227 0.30 9.07 -16.96
N THR A 228 1.31 8.23 -16.70
CA THR A 228 2.59 8.22 -17.42
C THR A 228 2.48 7.78 -18.88
N GLY A 229 1.30 7.32 -19.33
CA GLY A 229 1.08 6.68 -20.61
C GLY A 229 1.46 5.20 -20.65
N LYS A 230 2.01 4.64 -19.57
CA LYS A 230 2.36 3.21 -19.49
C LYS A 230 1.09 2.36 -19.60
N LYS A 231 1.07 1.47 -20.59
CA LYS A 231 -0.01 0.50 -20.80
C LYS A 231 0.38 -0.84 -20.17
N CYS A 232 -0.41 -1.31 -19.21
CA CYS A 232 -0.21 -2.61 -18.54
C CYS A 232 -1.38 -3.54 -18.81
N LYS A 233 -1.14 -4.85 -18.90
CA LYS A 233 -2.22 -5.85 -19.00
C LYS A 233 -3.06 -5.83 -17.73
N ALA A 234 -4.37 -5.90 -17.89
CA ALA A 234 -5.30 -5.98 -16.77
C ALA A 234 -6.34 -7.07 -17.01
N LYS A 235 -6.90 -7.59 -15.92
CA LYS A 235 -7.94 -8.62 -15.93
C LYS A 235 -8.95 -8.32 -14.83
N ILE A 236 -10.22 -8.47 -15.14
CA ILE A 236 -11.29 -8.44 -14.13
C ILE A 236 -11.31 -9.79 -13.40
N ILE A 237 -11.43 -9.75 -12.08
CA ILE A 237 -11.66 -10.93 -11.25
C ILE A 237 -12.87 -10.70 -10.35
N LYS A 238 -13.83 -11.64 -10.37
CA LYS A 238 -15.03 -11.60 -9.51
C LYS A 238 -14.92 -12.53 -8.30
N ASN A 239 -13.98 -13.47 -8.36
CA ASN A 239 -13.74 -14.38 -7.25
C ASN A 239 -12.88 -13.68 -6.19
N GLU A 240 -13.54 -13.20 -5.14
CA GLU A 240 -12.88 -12.58 -3.99
C GLU A 240 -11.85 -13.48 -3.33
N GLU A 241 -12.13 -14.76 -3.13
CA GLU A 241 -11.18 -15.65 -2.47
C GLU A 241 -9.87 -15.75 -3.25
N LEU A 242 -9.95 -15.77 -4.57
CA LEU A 242 -8.78 -15.78 -5.43
C LEU A 242 -7.99 -14.47 -5.37
N PHE A 243 -8.66 -13.32 -5.26
CA PHE A 243 -7.99 -12.01 -5.12
C PHE A 243 -7.37 -11.83 -3.73
N TRP A 244 -8.04 -12.28 -2.67
CA TRP A 244 -7.60 -12.05 -1.28
C TRP A 244 -6.65 -13.12 -0.72
N ARG A 245 -6.33 -14.16 -1.50
CA ARG A 245 -5.35 -15.21 -1.13
C ARG A 245 -3.93 -14.67 -1.07
#